data_AF-A0A932RKQ0-F1
#
_entry.id   AF-A0A932RKQ0-F1
#
_cell.length_a   1.000
_cell.length_b   1.000
_cell.length_c   1.000
_cell.angle_alpha   90.00
_cell.angle_beta   90.00
_cell.angle_gamma   90.00
#
_symmetry.space_group_name_H-M   'P 1'
#
loop_
_entity.id
_entity.type
_entity.pdbx_description
1 polymer ?
#
loop_
_entity_poly.entity_id
_entity_poly.type
_entity_poly.pdbx_seq_one_letter_code
_entity_poly.pdbx_strand_id
1 'polypeptide(L)'
;MESKVKVYEEVISLLSRLHEQEPEKGYDQRAFLYAERARARAFLDTLGESKAGIRKGLSAEQIARQNAILREISKASSALLHEDAEAKIKEGEAALKKAEDKLAEFLFEIRRTNPEYAALKYPQPYSAKRVQSEVVGKDTILIEYALGEERSHVWVVTKNCKWWPCRNAQL
;
A
#
# COMPACT_ATOMS: atom_id res chain seq x y z
N MET A 1 13.63 -10.79 -13.82
CA MET A 1 12.37 -10.07 -13.52
C MET A 1 12.29 -10.01 -12.02
N GLU A 2 12.77 -8.92 -11.41
CA GLU A 2 12.71 -8.77 -9.95
C GLU A 2 11.25 -8.92 -9.52
N SER A 3 11.00 -9.87 -8.61
CA SER A 3 9.65 -10.16 -8.16
C SER A 3 9.08 -8.89 -7.53
N LYS A 4 7.87 -8.48 -7.92
CA LYS A 4 7.14 -7.36 -7.28
C LYS A 4 7.06 -7.52 -5.76
N VAL A 5 7.14 -8.77 -5.27
CA VAL A 5 7.19 -9.13 -3.86
C VAL A 5 8.42 -8.53 -3.16
N LYS A 6 9.58 -8.49 -3.82
CA LYS A 6 10.83 -7.95 -3.25
C LYS A 6 10.72 -6.46 -2.92
N VAL A 7 10.08 -5.69 -3.79
CA VAL A 7 9.84 -4.25 -3.53
C VAL A 7 8.97 -4.07 -2.29
N TYR A 8 7.95 -4.91 -2.09
CA TYR A 8 7.15 -4.86 -0.87
C TYR A 8 7.95 -5.26 0.37
N GLU A 9 8.80 -6.28 0.27
CA GLU A 9 9.68 -6.72 1.35
C GLU A 9 10.64 -5.59 1.80
N GLU A 10 11.27 -4.89 0.85
CA GLU A 10 12.16 -3.76 1.15
C GLU A 10 11.41 -2.62 1.85
N VAL A 11 10.20 -2.29 1.40
CA VAL A 11 9.35 -1.27 2.02
C VAL A 11 8.97 -1.67 3.45
N ILE A 12 8.56 -2.92 3.67
CA ILE A 12 8.21 -3.44 4.99
C ILE A 12 9.44 -3.37 5.91
N SER A 13 10.60 -3.83 5.44
CA SER A 13 11.84 -3.82 6.20
C SER A 13 12.28 -2.40 6.58
N LEU A 14 12.17 -1.45 5.65
CA LEU A 14 12.43 -0.04 5.91
C LEU A 14 11.48 0.54 6.97
N LEU A 15 10.18 0.30 6.81
CA LEU A 15 9.17 0.79 7.76
C LEU A 15 9.36 0.17 9.15
N SER A 16 9.74 -1.10 9.25
CA SER A 16 10.07 -1.75 10.53
C SER A 16 11.30 -1.12 11.19
N ARG A 17 12.38 -0.84 10.44
CA ARG A 17 13.55 -0.13 10.99
C ARG A 17 13.21 1.28 11.46
N LEU A 18 12.40 2.01 10.69
CA LEU A 18 11.93 3.35 11.09
C LEU A 18 11.05 3.28 12.34
N HIS A 19 10.28 2.21 12.50
CA HIS A 19 9.46 2.00 13.69
C HIS A 19 10.30 1.73 14.94
N GLU A 20 11.42 1.00 14.83
CA GLU A 20 12.35 0.81 15.95
C GLU A 20 12.95 2.14 16.44
N GLN A 21 13.21 3.07 15.51
CA GLN A 21 13.75 4.39 15.82
C GLN A 21 12.68 5.36 16.34
N GLU A 22 11.48 5.33 15.75
CA GLU A 22 10.39 6.26 16.05
C GLU A 22 9.04 5.52 16.20
N PRO A 23 8.81 4.84 17.35
CA PRO A 23 7.67 3.93 17.50
C PRO A 23 6.30 4.61 17.36
N GLU A 24 6.20 5.88 17.75
CA GLU A 24 4.94 6.63 17.80
C GLU A 24 4.50 7.18 16.43
N LYS A 25 5.34 7.08 15.39
CA LYS A 25 5.01 7.63 14.05
C LYS A 25 4.10 6.73 13.20
N GLY A 26 3.67 5.58 13.72
CA GLY A 26 2.72 4.68 13.05
C GLY A 26 3.31 3.90 11.88
N TYR A 27 4.64 3.74 11.83
CA TYR A 27 5.33 2.98 10.78
C TYR A 27 4.98 1.49 10.81
N ASP A 28 4.64 0.93 11.98
CA ASP A 28 4.09 -0.41 12.18
C ASP A 28 2.81 -0.65 11.37
N GLN A 29 1.84 0.26 11.46
CA GLN A 29 0.56 0.17 10.76
C GLN A 29 0.76 0.29 9.25
N ARG A 30 1.74 1.10 8.83
CA ARG A 30 2.11 1.21 7.41
C ARG A 30 2.76 -0.09 6.94
N ALA A 31 3.68 -0.67 7.71
CA ALA A 31 4.31 -1.94 7.38
C ALA A 31 3.28 -3.06 7.23
N PHE A 32 2.34 -3.17 8.18
CA PHE A 32 1.19 -4.08 8.11
C PHE A 32 0.38 -3.86 6.82
N LEU A 33 0.04 -2.60 6.51
CA LEU A 33 -0.71 -2.26 5.30
C LEU A 33 0.03 -2.73 4.04
N TYR A 34 1.35 -2.55 3.98
CA TYR A 34 2.15 -3.01 2.84
C TYR A 34 2.25 -4.54 2.77
N ALA A 35 2.30 -5.25 3.89
CA ALA A 35 2.22 -6.71 3.94
C ALA A 35 0.91 -7.22 3.33
N GLU A 36 -0.22 -6.62 3.72
CA GLU A 36 -1.53 -6.97 3.16
C GLU A 36 -1.67 -6.60 1.68
N ARG A 37 -1.03 -5.51 1.23
CA ARG A 37 -0.95 -5.18 -0.21
C ARG A 37 -0.15 -6.23 -0.98
N ALA A 38 0.98 -6.66 -0.43
CA ALA A 38 1.83 -7.66 -1.05
C ALA A 38 1.06 -8.99 -1.20
N ARG A 39 0.37 -9.42 -0.13
CA ARG A 39 -0.46 -10.63 -0.10
C ARG A 39 -1.61 -10.56 -1.11
N ALA A 40 -2.35 -9.45 -1.13
CA ALA A 40 -3.41 -9.23 -2.12
C ALA A 40 -2.86 -9.24 -3.55
N ARG A 41 -1.69 -8.62 -3.80
CA ARG A 41 -1.07 -8.62 -5.12
C ARG A 41 -0.65 -10.01 -5.56
N ALA A 42 0.00 -10.77 -4.69
CA ALA A 42 0.41 -12.15 -4.98
C ALA A 42 -0.80 -13.02 -5.31
N PHE A 43 -1.88 -12.93 -4.51
CA PHE A 43 -3.13 -13.65 -4.77
C PHE A 43 -3.74 -13.29 -6.13
N LEU A 44 -3.79 -12.00 -6.47
CA LEU A 44 -4.33 -11.55 -7.76
C LEU A 44 -3.44 -11.93 -8.95
N ASP A 45 -2.13 -12.00 -8.75
CA ASP A 45 -1.19 -12.52 -9.75
C ASP A 45 -1.45 -14.02 -10.00
N THR A 46 -1.66 -14.83 -8.95
CA THR A 46 -2.09 -16.23 -9.08
C THR A 46 -3.44 -16.37 -9.79
N LEU A 47 -4.41 -15.49 -9.51
CA LEU A 47 -5.70 -15.51 -10.21
C LEU A 47 -5.58 -15.07 -11.68
N GLY A 48 -4.73 -14.10 -11.99
CA GLY A 48 -4.49 -13.63 -13.36
C GLY A 48 -3.96 -14.72 -14.30
N GLU A 49 -3.16 -15.65 -13.76
CA GLU A 49 -2.68 -16.83 -14.49
C GLU A 49 -3.81 -17.80 -14.88
N SER A 50 -4.93 -17.79 -14.14
CA SER A 50 -6.08 -18.68 -14.37
C SER A 50 -7.04 -18.25 -15.50
N LYS A 51 -6.83 -17.09 -16.15
CA LYS A 51 -7.63 -16.54 -17.28
C LYS A 51 -9.17 -16.54 -17.10
N ALA A 52 -9.68 -16.73 -15.89
CA ALA A 52 -11.12 -16.77 -15.64
C ALA A 52 -11.67 -15.35 -15.41
N GLY A 53 -12.15 -14.69 -16.47
CA GLY A 53 -13.29 -13.77 -16.34
C GLY A 53 -13.06 -12.25 -16.39
N ILE A 54 -11.89 -11.72 -16.76
CA ILE A 54 -11.71 -10.25 -16.89
C ILE A 54 -12.29 -9.78 -18.23
N ARG A 55 -13.59 -9.52 -18.28
CA ARG A 55 -14.30 -9.19 -19.53
C ARG A 55 -14.36 -7.70 -19.88
N LYS A 56 -13.98 -6.76 -18.99
CA LYS A 56 -13.99 -5.31 -19.27
C LYS A 56 -12.74 -4.60 -18.75
N GLY A 57 -11.81 -4.30 -19.66
CA GLY A 57 -10.69 -3.40 -19.41
C GLY A 57 -11.11 -1.92 -19.40
N LEU A 58 -10.13 -1.02 -19.28
CA LEU A 58 -10.33 0.42 -19.47
C LEU A 58 -10.62 0.73 -20.95
N SER A 59 -11.42 1.77 -21.21
CA SER A 59 -11.56 2.36 -22.55
C SER A 59 -10.24 3.01 -23.01
N ALA A 60 -10.09 3.24 -24.32
CA ALA A 60 -8.90 3.90 -24.87
C ALA A 60 -8.65 5.28 -24.25
N GLU A 61 -9.73 6.04 -23.99
CA GLU A 61 -9.65 7.35 -23.33
C GLU A 61 -9.16 7.22 -21.88
N GLN A 62 -9.69 6.26 -21.12
CA GLN A 62 -9.25 6.00 -19.74
C GLN A 62 -7.78 5.55 -19.68
N ILE A 63 -7.32 4.76 -20.64
CA ILE A 63 -5.91 4.36 -20.76
C ILE A 63 -5.04 5.58 -21.04
N ALA A 64 -5.44 6.43 -21.98
CA ALA A 64 -4.70 7.64 -22.32
C ALA A 64 -4.61 8.60 -21.12
N ARG A 65 -5.71 8.81 -20.40
CA ARG A 65 -5.75 9.63 -19.18
C ARG A 65 -4.86 9.06 -18.08
N GLN A 66 -4.92 7.76 -17.83
CA GLN A 66 -4.04 7.08 -16.86
C GLN A 66 -2.56 7.29 -17.21
N ASN A 67 -2.17 7.05 -18.46
CA ASN A 67 -0.78 7.20 -18.88
C ASN A 67 -0.32 8.66 -18.82
N ALA A 68 -1.20 9.63 -19.06
CA ALA A 68 -0.89 11.04 -18.86
C ALA A 68 -0.60 11.35 -17.39
N ILE A 69 -1.45 10.91 -16.47
CA ILE A 69 -1.28 11.11 -15.03
C ILE A 69 0.02 10.46 -14.53
N LEU A 70 0.28 9.21 -14.92
CA LEU A 70 1.51 8.51 -14.51
C LEU A 70 2.78 9.18 -15.05
N ARG A 71 2.71 9.77 -16.25
CA ARG A 71 3.82 10.58 -16.80
C ARG A 71 4.03 11.87 -16.01
N GLU A 72 2.96 12.54 -15.58
CA GLU A 72 3.06 13.72 -14.71
C GLU A 72 3.75 13.36 -13.38
N ILE A 73 3.33 12.27 -12.74
CA ILE A 73 3.97 11.76 -11.50
C ILE A 73 5.44 11.47 -11.76
N SER A 74 5.75 10.66 -12.77
CA SER A 74 7.15 10.30 -13.08
C SER A 74 8.03 11.52 -13.34
N LYS A 75 7.50 12.52 -14.05
CA LYS A 75 8.21 13.77 -14.32
C LYS A 75 8.45 14.57 -13.03
N ALA A 76 7.42 14.73 -12.20
CA ALA A 76 7.52 15.44 -10.93
C ALA A 76 8.48 14.74 -9.95
N SER A 77 8.37 13.42 -9.80
CA SER A 77 9.27 12.63 -8.97
C SER A 77 10.72 12.70 -9.46
N SER A 78 10.96 12.61 -10.78
CA SER A 78 12.31 12.70 -11.34
C SER A 78 12.93 14.09 -11.16
N ALA A 79 12.13 15.15 -11.19
CA ALA A 79 12.62 16.51 -10.95
C ALA A 79 13.11 16.71 -9.51
N LEU A 80 12.53 15.97 -8.56
CA LEU A 80 12.92 16.03 -7.14
C LEU A 80 14.20 15.26 -6.81
N LEU A 81 14.64 14.31 -7.65
CA LEU A 81 15.79 13.45 -7.36
C LEU A 81 17.16 14.17 -7.44
N HIS A 82 17.22 15.33 -8.09
CA HIS A 82 18.48 16.04 -8.37
C HIS A 82 18.40 17.54 -8.04
N GLU A 83 17.44 17.96 -7.22
CA GLU A 83 17.23 19.37 -6.89
C GLU A 83 17.52 19.63 -5.42
N ASP A 84 18.48 20.53 -5.17
CA ASP A 84 18.92 20.88 -3.82
C ASP A 84 18.32 22.22 -3.33
N ALA A 85 17.71 22.99 -4.24
CA ALA A 85 17.11 24.28 -3.90
C ALA A 85 15.76 24.08 -3.20
N GLU A 86 15.68 24.44 -1.91
CA GLU A 86 14.48 24.27 -1.07
C GLU A 86 13.19 24.82 -1.72
N ALA A 87 13.28 25.96 -2.42
CA ALA A 87 12.14 26.56 -3.12
C ALA A 87 11.60 25.67 -4.25
N LYS A 88 12.50 25.04 -5.02
CA LYS A 88 12.13 24.14 -6.11
C LYS A 88 11.73 22.75 -5.62
N ILE A 89 12.28 22.30 -4.49
CA ILE A 89 11.80 21.10 -3.80
C ILE A 89 10.33 21.30 -3.41
N LYS A 90 9.98 22.41 -2.75
CA LYS A 90 8.59 22.70 -2.38
C LYS A 90 7.66 22.79 -3.60
N GLU A 91 8.11 23.41 -4.68
CA GLU A 91 7.35 23.47 -5.94
C GLU A 91 7.16 22.06 -6.54
N GLY A 92 8.21 21.25 -6.57
CA GLY A 92 8.18 19.87 -7.06
C GLY A 92 7.29 18.97 -6.20
N GLU A 93 7.34 19.10 -4.87
CA GLU A 93 6.45 18.39 -3.93
C GLU A 93 4.99 18.77 -4.16
N ALA A 94 4.69 20.06 -4.36
CA ALA A 94 3.34 20.51 -4.66
C ALA A 94 2.85 19.97 -6.02
N ALA A 95 3.72 19.96 -7.04
CA ALA A 95 3.41 19.40 -8.34
C ALA A 95 3.18 17.87 -8.28
N LEU A 96 4.02 17.16 -7.53
CA LEU A 96 3.88 15.72 -7.30
C LEU A 96 2.56 15.41 -6.59
N LYS A 97 2.29 16.11 -5.48
CA LYS A 97 1.03 15.95 -4.74
C LYS A 97 -0.19 16.18 -5.62
N LYS A 98 -0.17 17.23 -6.45
CA LYS A 98 -1.26 17.50 -7.40
C LYS A 98 -1.46 16.36 -8.41
N ALA A 99 -0.37 15.75 -8.89
CA ALA A 99 -0.45 14.61 -9.81
C ALA A 99 -0.95 13.33 -9.11
N GLU A 100 -0.59 13.12 -7.85
CA GLU A 100 -1.11 12.04 -7.01
C GLU A 100 -2.61 12.22 -6.71
N ASP A 101 -3.06 13.45 -6.44
CA ASP A 101 -4.47 13.77 -6.24
C ASP A 101 -5.30 13.46 -7.50
N LYS A 102 -4.80 13.84 -8.69
CA LYS A 102 -5.42 13.46 -9.98
C LYS A 102 -5.52 11.94 -10.15
N LEU A 103 -4.50 11.20 -9.72
CA LEU A 103 -4.53 9.73 -9.75
C LEU A 103 -5.61 9.20 -8.80
N ALA A 104 -5.72 9.74 -7.59
CA ALA A 104 -6.73 9.35 -6.63
C ALA A 104 -8.15 9.58 -7.15
N GLU A 105 -8.40 10.74 -7.76
CA GLU A 105 -9.68 11.06 -8.43
C GLU A 105 -9.99 10.08 -9.56
N PHE A 106 -9.02 9.83 -10.45
CA PHE A 106 -9.18 8.86 -11.53
C PHE A 106 -9.52 7.46 -10.99
N LEU A 107 -8.84 7.00 -9.94
CA LEU A 107 -9.12 5.71 -9.33
C LEU A 107 -10.52 5.65 -8.70
N PHE A 108 -11.01 6.75 -8.11
CA PHE A 108 -12.38 6.83 -7.62
C PHE A 108 -13.41 6.71 -8.76
N GLU A 109 -13.18 7.39 -9.88
CA GLU A 109 -14.02 7.25 -11.08
C GLU A 109 -14.01 5.82 -11.63
N ILE A 110 -12.84 5.18 -11.73
CA ILE A 110 -12.72 3.80 -12.21
C ILE A 110 -13.46 2.83 -11.29
N ARG A 111 -13.42 3.01 -9.97
CA ARG A 111 -14.21 2.18 -9.04
C ARG A 111 -15.71 2.31 -9.25
N ARG A 112 -16.20 3.50 -9.59
CA ARG A 112 -17.62 3.74 -9.84
C ARG A 112 -18.07 3.20 -11.21
N THR A 113 -17.21 3.34 -12.23
CA THR A 113 -17.56 3.01 -13.63
C THR A 113 -17.20 1.59 -14.04
N ASN A 114 -16.16 1.01 -13.43
CA ASN A 114 -15.68 -0.35 -13.68
C ASN A 114 -15.18 -1.00 -12.37
N PRO A 115 -16.10 -1.34 -11.44
CA PRO A 115 -15.75 -1.86 -10.11
C PRO A 115 -14.98 -3.18 -10.15
N GLU A 116 -15.29 -4.08 -11.10
CA GLU A 116 -14.61 -5.37 -11.26
C GLU A 116 -13.14 -5.19 -11.66
N TYR A 117 -12.87 -4.34 -12.66
CA TYR A 117 -11.50 -3.99 -13.04
C TYR A 117 -10.76 -3.32 -11.88
N ALA A 118 -11.42 -2.41 -11.16
CA ALA A 118 -10.82 -1.69 -10.04
C ALA A 118 -10.44 -2.64 -8.89
N ALA A 119 -11.31 -3.58 -8.52
CA ALA A 119 -11.05 -4.56 -7.46
C ALA A 119 -9.84 -5.44 -7.78
N LEU A 120 -9.67 -5.82 -9.05
CA LEU A 120 -8.55 -6.63 -9.49
C LEU A 120 -7.25 -5.84 -9.67
N LYS A 121 -7.32 -4.63 -10.23
CA LYS A 121 -6.12 -3.85 -10.54
C LYS A 121 -5.62 -3.07 -9.31
N TYR A 122 -6.52 -2.63 -8.45
CA TYR A 122 -6.25 -1.74 -7.32
C TYR A 122 -6.95 -2.25 -6.04
N PRO A 123 -6.51 -3.40 -5.50
CA PRO A 123 -7.10 -3.94 -4.28
C PRO A 123 -6.98 -2.93 -3.13
N GLN A 124 -8.02 -2.86 -2.30
CA GLN A 124 -8.00 -2.11 -1.05
C GLN A 124 -7.78 -3.09 0.11
N PRO A 125 -6.53 -3.30 0.56
CA PRO A 125 -6.25 -4.11 1.73
C PRO A 125 -6.94 -3.52 2.96
N TYR A 126 -7.22 -4.37 3.94
CA TYR A 126 -7.76 -3.89 5.21
C TYR A 126 -6.63 -3.19 5.98
N SER A 127 -6.93 -2.02 6.55
CA SER A 127 -6.00 -1.37 7.47
C SER A 127 -6.00 -2.12 8.81
N ALA A 128 -4.93 -1.99 9.60
CA ALA A 128 -4.87 -2.57 10.94
C ALA A 128 -6.09 -2.18 11.80
N LYS A 129 -6.52 -0.91 11.73
CA LYS A 129 -7.72 -0.43 12.42
C LYS A 129 -8.98 -1.15 11.97
N ARG A 130 -9.13 -1.37 10.65
CA ARG A 130 -10.27 -2.06 10.08
C ARG A 130 -10.30 -3.53 10.48
N VAL A 131 -9.13 -4.18 10.49
CA VAL A 131 -8.98 -5.55 11.00
C VAL A 131 -9.41 -5.62 12.48
N GLN A 132 -8.98 -4.67 13.31
CA GLN A 132 -9.37 -4.61 14.72
C GLN A 132 -10.89 -4.42 14.92
N SER A 133 -11.53 -3.60 14.10
CA SER A 133 -12.95 -3.29 14.25
C SER A 133 -13.89 -4.33 13.62
N GLU A 134 -13.51 -4.90 12.48
CA GLU A 134 -14.39 -5.74 11.65
C GLU A 134 -14.04 -7.23 11.71
N VAL A 135 -12.78 -7.59 11.96
CA VAL A 135 -12.32 -8.99 11.87
C VAL A 135 -12.07 -9.59 13.25
N VAL A 136 -11.46 -8.84 14.16
CA VAL A 136 -11.05 -9.34 15.47
C VAL A 136 -12.17 -9.15 16.52
N GLY A 137 -12.70 -10.27 17.01
CA GLY A 137 -13.60 -10.38 18.16
C GLY A 137 -12.89 -10.17 19.51
N LYS A 138 -13.65 -10.23 20.62
CA LYS A 138 -13.12 -10.00 21.98
C LYS A 138 -12.07 -11.04 22.39
N ASP A 139 -12.26 -12.30 21.99
CA ASP A 139 -11.42 -13.44 22.38
C ASP A 139 -10.66 -14.05 21.19
N THR A 140 -10.41 -13.24 20.15
CA THR A 140 -9.68 -13.69 18.96
C THR A 140 -8.41 -12.87 18.79
N ILE A 141 -7.38 -13.50 18.26
CA ILE A 141 -6.11 -12.86 17.89
C ILE A 141 -5.86 -13.19 16.42
N LEU A 142 -5.59 -12.16 15.62
CA LEU A 142 -5.04 -12.37 14.28
C LEU A 142 -3.52 -12.29 14.38
N ILE A 143 -2.85 -13.35 13.92
CA ILE A 143 -1.40 -13.34 13.74
C ILE A 143 -1.14 -13.35 12.24
N GLU A 144 -0.49 -12.31 11.76
CA GLU A 144 -0.05 -12.21 10.39
C GLU A 144 1.48 -12.23 10.35
N TYR A 145 2.05 -12.95 9.38
CA TYR A 145 3.48 -12.94 9.15
C TYR A 145 3.80 -12.65 7.68
N ALA A 146 4.94 -11.97 7.49
CA ALA A 146 5.58 -11.77 6.20
C ALA A 146 7.00 -12.31 6.30
N LEU A 147 7.30 -13.35 5.52
CA LEU A 147 8.62 -13.94 5.46
C LEU A 147 9.41 -13.26 4.34
N GLY A 148 10.55 -12.70 4.69
CA GLY A 148 11.52 -12.14 3.76
C GLY A 148 12.83 -12.94 3.76
N GLU A 149 13.65 -12.73 2.75
CA GLU A 149 14.96 -13.36 2.60
C GLU A 149 15.93 -12.90 3.72
N GLU A 150 15.92 -11.61 4.04
CA GLU A 150 16.79 -11.06 5.09
C GLU A 150 16.12 -11.03 6.47
N ARG A 151 14.82 -10.71 6.51
CA ARG A 151 14.06 -10.54 7.76
C ARG A 151 12.64 -11.02 7.61
N SER A 152 12.13 -11.64 8.67
CA SER A 152 10.73 -12.00 8.80
C SER A 152 10.06 -11.08 9.81
N HIS A 153 8.81 -10.71 9.52
CA HIS A 153 8.01 -9.82 10.32
C HIS A 153 6.73 -10.53 10.77
N VAL A 154 6.31 -10.26 12.01
CA VAL A 154 5.05 -10.78 12.56
C VAL A 154 4.26 -9.62 13.16
N TRP A 155 2.97 -9.60 12.86
CA TRP A 155 1.99 -8.70 13.45
C TRP A 155 0.99 -9.50 14.25
N VAL A 156 0.68 -9.02 15.45
CA VAL A 156 -0.32 -9.59 16.33
C VAL A 156 -1.39 -8.53 16.54
N VAL A 157 -2.56 -8.74 15.97
CA VAL A 157 -3.68 -7.82 16.03
C VAL A 157 -4.73 -8.36 17.00
N THR A 158 -5.00 -7.58 18.05
CA THR A 158 -6.04 -7.87 19.04
C THR A 158 -7.02 -6.70 19.12
N LYS A 159 -8.17 -6.91 19.75
CA LYS A 159 -9.21 -5.87 19.91
C LYS A 159 -8.75 -4.67 20.77
N ASN A 160 -7.90 -4.93 21.76
CA ASN A 160 -7.54 -3.94 22.79
C ASN A 160 -6.03 -3.58 22.80
N CYS A 161 -5.16 -4.46 22.29
CA CYS A 161 -3.73 -4.20 22.19
C CYS A 161 -3.31 -4.07 20.72
N LYS A 162 -2.58 -2.99 20.43
CA LYS A 162 -2.07 -2.67 19.09
C LYS A 162 -0.90 -3.56 18.64
N TRP A 163 -0.18 -4.22 19.54
CA TRP A 163 1.11 -4.86 19.26
C TRP A 163 1.70 -5.65 20.45
N TRP A 164 2.46 -6.71 20.14
CA TRP A 164 3.35 -7.40 21.09
C TRP A 164 4.81 -6.93 20.91
N PRO A 165 5.59 -6.72 21.99
CA PRO A 165 5.14 -6.81 23.38
C PRO A 165 4.33 -5.57 23.77
N CYS A 166 3.17 -5.81 24.42
CA CYS A 166 2.32 -4.74 24.93
C CYS A 166 3.10 -3.95 25.99
N ARG A 167 3.64 -2.77 25.65
CA ARG A 167 4.36 -1.91 26.61
C ARG A 167 3.49 -1.35 27.75
N ASN A 168 2.18 -1.58 27.73
CA ASN A 168 1.23 -1.14 28.77
C ASN A 168 0.17 -2.21 29.11
N ALA A 169 0.53 -3.49 29.07
CA ALA A 169 -0.27 -4.50 29.78
C ALA A 169 0.20 -4.55 31.23
N GLN A 170 -0.25 -3.60 32.05
CA GLN A 170 -0.34 -3.86 33.48
C GLN A 170 -1.40 -4.94 33.65
N LEU A 171 -0.95 -6.15 33.98
CA LEU A 171 -1.77 -7.14 34.67
C LEU A 171 -2.17 -6.60 36.04
#